data_AF-A0A932VXQ1-F1
#
_entry.id   AF-A0A932VXQ1-F1
#
_cell.length_a   1.000
_cell.length_b   1.000
_cell.length_c   1.000
_cell.angle_alpha   90.00
_cell.angle_beta   90.00
_cell.angle_gamma   90.00
#
_symmetry.space_group_name_H-M   'P 1'
#
loop_
_entity.id
_entity.type
_entity.pdbx_description
1 polymer ?
#
loop_
_entity_poly.entity_id
_entity_poly.type
_entity_poly.pdbx_seq_one_letter_code
_entity_poly.pdbx_strand_id
1 'polypeptide(L)'
;MARIFDRLLSLTFHTLDDGAVEPVKVPMTTSARAAWVAFYNAHAQEQADILDHDLTAAWSKLEGYAARLALVVHGIRWAAGDLGLESQTEVDKASITAGVVLSQWFGQEARRVYYALAETPEERLQRQLLDLIQRKGGRITVRELMRSNRQYRDAVQAEEQLQLLVERGLVRVERIGPLCQGGRPYSLFVIASAADANSAPHHPSNAAAAHAEGTSASGAMDTVSPSESTAADAFLESASREVPIQEQVRAWPADQRLAWEERAAIMEDDGGLPRADAERLAWEQIVKEFPEDTSREDGDVPGLP
;
A
#
# COMPACT_ATOMS: atom_id res chain seq x y z
N MET A 1 14.16 -20.32 -29.22
CA MET A 1 13.59 -18.99 -28.94
C MET A 1 12.62 -18.55 -30.04
N ALA A 2 13.06 -18.28 -31.27
CA ALA A 2 12.16 -17.87 -32.38
C ALA A 2 10.91 -18.77 -32.52
N ARG A 3 11.10 -20.10 -32.53
CA ARG A 3 10.03 -21.10 -32.65
C ARG A 3 8.94 -21.04 -31.56
N ILE A 4 9.24 -20.54 -30.36
CA ILE A 4 8.26 -20.40 -29.27
C ILE A 4 7.37 -19.19 -29.56
N PHE A 5 7.98 -18.05 -29.90
CA PHE A 5 7.26 -16.83 -30.25
C PHE A 5 6.40 -17.03 -31.49
N ASP A 6 6.93 -17.65 -32.55
CA ASP A 6 6.17 -17.94 -33.77
C ASP A 6 4.90 -18.76 -33.46
N ARG A 7 5.01 -19.73 -32.55
CA ARG A 7 3.90 -20.58 -32.16
C ARG A 7 2.89 -19.87 -31.26
N LEU A 8 3.33 -19.01 -30.35
CA LEU A 8 2.42 -18.16 -29.57
C LEU A 8 1.69 -17.14 -30.44
N LEU A 9 2.39 -16.51 -31.39
CA LEU A 9 1.81 -15.56 -32.34
C LEU A 9 0.90 -16.22 -33.37
N SER A 10 0.94 -17.56 -33.49
CA SER A 10 0.02 -18.32 -34.34
C SER A 10 -1.36 -18.56 -33.70
N LEU A 11 -1.54 -18.23 -32.42
CA LEU A 11 -2.84 -18.33 -31.75
C LEU A 11 -3.85 -17.37 -32.38
N THR A 12 -5.02 -17.89 -32.73
CA THR A 12 -6.10 -17.12 -33.35
C THR A 12 -7.25 -16.92 -32.38
N PHE A 13 -8.00 -15.83 -32.57
CA PHE A 13 -9.26 -15.60 -31.88
C PHE A 13 -10.33 -16.62 -32.30
N HIS A 14 -11.36 -16.78 -31.47
CA HIS A 14 -12.58 -17.48 -31.84
C HIS A 14 -13.47 -16.52 -32.65
N THR A 15 -13.99 -16.97 -33.80
CA THR A 15 -14.88 -16.16 -34.65
C THR A 15 -16.33 -16.56 -34.38
N LEU A 16 -17.17 -15.58 -34.11
CA LEU A 16 -18.61 -15.71 -33.87
C LEU A 16 -19.38 -15.71 -35.20
N ASP A 17 -20.66 -16.13 -35.15
CA ASP A 17 -21.52 -16.27 -36.33
C ASP A 17 -21.77 -14.95 -37.07
N ASP A 18 -21.65 -13.82 -36.38
CA ASP A 18 -21.77 -12.46 -36.93
C ASP A 18 -20.45 -11.88 -37.48
N GLY A 19 -19.37 -12.66 -37.42
CA GLY A 19 -18.02 -12.27 -37.85
C GLY A 19 -17.23 -11.50 -36.79
N ALA A 20 -17.78 -11.25 -35.59
CA ALA A 20 -17.02 -10.71 -34.48
C ALA A 20 -16.00 -11.73 -33.96
N VAL A 21 -14.90 -11.26 -33.38
CA VAL A 21 -13.85 -12.12 -32.82
C VAL A 21 -13.75 -11.94 -31.31
N GLU A 22 -13.61 -13.04 -30.58
CA GLU A 22 -13.42 -13.03 -29.13
C GLU A 22 -12.17 -13.83 -28.70
N PRO A 23 -11.55 -13.46 -27.55
CA PRO A 23 -10.46 -14.24 -26.97
C PRO A 23 -10.90 -15.68 -26.67
N VAL A 24 -10.05 -16.64 -27.01
CA VAL A 24 -10.28 -18.05 -26.67
C VAL A 24 -10.19 -18.21 -25.15
N LYS A 25 -11.26 -18.74 -24.55
CA LYS A 25 -11.30 -19.08 -23.12
C LYS A 25 -10.52 -20.36 -22.88
N VAL A 26 -9.50 -20.29 -22.03
CA VAL A 26 -8.68 -21.45 -21.64
C VAL A 26 -9.10 -21.84 -20.21
N PRO A 27 -9.93 -22.89 -20.04
CA PRO A 27 -10.38 -23.29 -18.71
C PRO A 27 -9.24 -23.91 -17.90
N MET A 28 -9.47 -24.10 -16.61
CA MET A 28 -8.55 -24.85 -15.74
C MET A 28 -8.95 -26.32 -15.71
N THR A 29 -7.97 -27.22 -15.72
CA THR A 29 -8.18 -28.62 -15.35
C THR A 29 -8.75 -28.72 -13.93
N THR A 30 -9.37 -29.84 -13.57
CA THR A 30 -9.90 -30.07 -12.22
C THR A 30 -8.81 -29.95 -11.15
N SER A 31 -7.61 -30.46 -11.41
CA SER A 31 -6.45 -30.40 -10.52
C SER A 31 -5.94 -28.97 -10.35
N ALA A 32 -5.90 -28.20 -11.45
CA ALA A 32 -5.55 -26.78 -11.46
C ALA A 32 -6.55 -25.93 -10.68
N ARG A 33 -7.85 -26.18 -10.87
CA ARG A 33 -8.91 -25.47 -10.16
C ARG A 33 -8.81 -25.67 -8.65
N ALA A 34 -8.52 -26.90 -8.20
CA ALA A 34 -8.33 -27.18 -6.77
C ALA A 34 -7.12 -26.40 -6.19
N ALA A 35 -6.00 -26.33 -6.94
CA ALA A 35 -4.84 -25.55 -6.53
C ALA A 35 -5.13 -24.04 -6.51
N TRP A 36 -5.89 -23.54 -7.48
CA TRP A 36 -6.34 -22.15 -7.53
C TRP A 36 -7.20 -21.78 -6.32
N VAL A 37 -8.21 -22.60 -5.99
CA VAL A 37 -9.08 -22.36 -4.83
C VAL A 37 -8.28 -22.32 -3.52
N ALA A 38 -7.31 -23.23 -3.36
CA ALA A 38 -6.44 -23.23 -2.19
C ALA A 38 -5.62 -21.93 -2.08
N PHE A 39 -5.05 -21.47 -3.20
CA PHE A 39 -4.35 -20.19 -3.26
C PHE A 39 -5.28 -19.01 -2.96
N TYR A 40 -6.43 -18.94 -3.64
CA TYR A 40 -7.40 -17.85 -3.50
C TYR A 40 -7.82 -17.67 -2.04
N ASN A 41 -8.18 -18.78 -1.36
CA ASN A 41 -8.59 -18.73 0.04
C ASN A 41 -7.45 -18.29 0.97
N ALA A 42 -6.22 -18.78 0.73
CA ALA A 42 -5.05 -18.38 1.51
C ALA A 42 -4.69 -16.90 1.29
N HIS A 43 -4.77 -16.43 0.04
CA HIS A 43 -4.50 -15.05 -0.35
C HIS A 43 -5.53 -14.09 0.24
N ALA A 44 -6.81 -14.46 0.24
CA ALA A 44 -7.88 -13.68 0.87
C ALA A 44 -7.69 -13.55 2.39
N GLN A 45 -7.27 -14.63 3.06
CA GLN A 45 -6.95 -14.58 4.49
C GLN A 45 -5.76 -13.64 4.74
N GLU A 46 -4.69 -13.77 3.96
CA GLU A 46 -3.52 -12.89 4.09
C GLU A 46 -3.88 -11.42 3.84
N GLN A 47 -4.71 -11.14 2.83
CA GLN A 47 -5.16 -9.78 2.53
C GLN A 47 -6.00 -9.18 3.67
N ALA A 48 -6.82 -9.99 4.35
CA ALA A 48 -7.61 -9.54 5.50
C ALA A 48 -6.72 -9.12 6.70
N ASP A 49 -5.52 -9.70 6.80
CA ASP A 49 -4.56 -9.39 7.86
C ASP A 49 -3.69 -8.15 7.55
N ILE A 50 -3.77 -7.61 6.33
CA ILE A 50 -3.02 -6.41 5.94
C ILE A 50 -3.75 -5.16 6.44
N LEU A 51 -3.08 -4.43 7.34
CA LEU A 51 -3.61 -3.18 7.91
C LEU A 51 -3.25 -1.93 7.06
N ASP A 52 -2.30 -2.06 6.15
CA ASP A 52 -1.81 -0.98 5.29
C ASP A 52 -2.67 -0.89 4.01
N HIS A 53 -3.28 0.28 3.77
CA HIS A 53 -4.19 0.50 2.64
C HIS A 53 -3.51 0.35 1.28
N ASP A 54 -2.29 0.87 1.11
CA ASP A 54 -1.55 0.80 -0.14
C ASP A 54 -1.16 -0.65 -0.45
N LEU A 55 -0.72 -1.35 0.59
CA LEU A 55 -0.37 -2.76 0.47
C LEU A 55 -1.58 -3.64 0.18
N THR A 56 -2.75 -3.29 0.73
CA THR A 56 -4.02 -3.98 0.45
C THR A 56 -4.40 -3.85 -1.03
N ALA A 57 -4.24 -2.65 -1.61
CA ALA A 57 -4.51 -2.42 -3.03
C ALA A 57 -3.56 -3.23 -3.94
N ALA A 58 -2.30 -3.39 -3.54
CA ALA A 58 -1.36 -4.27 -4.24
C ALA A 58 -1.78 -5.74 -4.15
N TRP A 59 -2.18 -6.22 -2.97
CA TRP A 59 -2.64 -7.60 -2.76
C TRP A 59 -3.88 -7.95 -3.59
N SER A 60 -4.84 -7.03 -3.71
CA SER A 60 -6.03 -7.22 -4.56
C SER A 60 -5.66 -7.48 -6.03
N LYS A 61 -4.62 -6.80 -6.56
CA LYS A 61 -4.15 -7.00 -7.94
C LYS A 61 -3.41 -8.33 -8.11
N LEU A 62 -2.67 -8.76 -7.09
CA LEU A 62 -1.86 -9.98 -7.13
C LEU A 62 -2.69 -11.25 -7.27
N GLU A 63 -3.91 -11.24 -6.74
CA GLU A 63 -4.88 -12.32 -6.93
C GLU A 63 -5.13 -12.56 -8.43
N GLY A 64 -5.60 -11.54 -9.16
CA GLY A 64 -5.83 -11.64 -10.60
C GLY A 64 -4.55 -11.86 -11.42
N TYR A 65 -3.40 -11.36 -10.95
CA TYR A 65 -2.12 -11.57 -11.62
C TYR A 65 -1.64 -13.01 -11.54
N ALA A 66 -1.92 -13.74 -10.46
CA ALA A 66 -1.56 -15.15 -10.37
C ALA A 66 -2.17 -15.96 -11.52
N ALA A 67 -3.43 -15.69 -11.89
CA ALA A 67 -4.09 -16.34 -13.02
C ALA A 67 -3.44 -15.96 -14.37
N ARG A 68 -3.14 -14.67 -14.57
CA ARG A 68 -2.49 -14.18 -15.79
C ARG A 68 -1.09 -14.79 -15.97
N LEU A 69 -0.30 -14.80 -14.91
CA LEU A 69 1.05 -15.39 -14.90
C LEU A 69 0.99 -16.89 -15.18
N ALA A 70 0.02 -17.59 -14.59
CA ALA A 70 -0.19 -19.01 -14.86
C ALA A 70 -0.53 -19.28 -16.33
N LEU A 71 -1.40 -18.46 -16.94
CA LEU A 71 -1.73 -18.57 -18.36
C LEU A 71 -0.51 -18.31 -19.26
N VAL A 72 0.32 -17.32 -18.93
CA VAL A 72 1.58 -17.05 -19.63
C VAL A 72 2.53 -18.24 -19.55
N VAL A 73 2.72 -18.80 -18.34
CA VAL A 73 3.57 -19.99 -18.15
C VAL A 73 3.01 -21.18 -18.95
N HIS A 74 1.71 -21.41 -18.90
CA HIS A 74 1.06 -22.47 -19.66
C HIS A 74 1.29 -22.31 -21.17
N GLY A 75 1.08 -21.10 -21.70
CA GLY A 75 1.31 -20.79 -23.11
C GLY A 75 2.76 -21.03 -23.53
N ILE A 76 3.73 -20.63 -22.70
CA ILE A 76 5.16 -20.88 -22.95
C ILE A 76 5.44 -22.38 -22.99
N ARG A 77 4.92 -23.15 -22.03
CA ARG A 77 5.09 -24.62 -21.98
C ARG A 77 4.48 -25.28 -23.20
N TRP A 78 3.27 -24.85 -23.61
CA TRP A 78 2.59 -25.35 -24.80
C TRP A 78 3.40 -25.06 -26.07
N ALA A 79 3.86 -23.82 -26.23
CA ALA A 79 4.64 -23.41 -27.39
C ALA A 79 6.00 -24.13 -27.45
N ALA A 80 6.63 -24.37 -26.30
CA ALA A 80 7.86 -25.15 -26.16
C ALA A 80 7.67 -26.65 -26.46
N GLY A 81 6.43 -27.15 -26.50
CA GLY A 81 6.15 -28.57 -26.69
C GLY A 81 6.49 -29.42 -25.47
N ASP A 82 6.26 -28.87 -24.27
CA ASP A 82 6.47 -29.59 -23.02
C ASP A 82 5.62 -30.88 -22.96
N LEU A 83 6.29 -32.02 -22.82
CA LEU A 83 5.65 -33.35 -22.74
C LEU A 83 4.96 -33.59 -21.39
N GLY A 84 5.24 -32.74 -20.38
CA GLY A 84 4.61 -32.78 -19.06
C GLY A 84 3.30 -31.99 -18.95
N LEU A 85 2.77 -31.45 -20.06
CA LEU A 85 1.45 -30.80 -20.07
C LEU A 85 0.33 -31.81 -19.95
N GLU A 86 -0.53 -31.64 -18.95
CA GLU A 86 -1.74 -32.47 -18.78
C GLU A 86 -2.76 -32.23 -19.92
N SER A 87 -2.83 -30.99 -20.43
CA SER A 87 -3.70 -30.59 -21.51
C SER A 87 -3.07 -29.47 -22.33
N GLN A 88 -3.42 -29.37 -23.62
CA GLN A 88 -3.01 -28.27 -24.50
C GLN A 88 -4.02 -27.11 -24.53
N THR A 89 -5.25 -27.36 -24.09
CA THR A 89 -6.37 -26.41 -24.17
C THR A 89 -6.86 -25.99 -22.79
N GLU A 90 -6.32 -26.58 -21.72
CA GLU A 90 -6.66 -26.28 -20.34
C GLU A 90 -5.41 -26.01 -19.53
N VAL A 91 -5.47 -25.01 -18.64
CA VAL A 91 -4.37 -24.70 -17.73
C VAL A 91 -4.27 -25.83 -16.70
N ASP A 92 -3.10 -26.46 -16.65
CA ASP A 92 -2.78 -27.54 -15.74
C ASP A 92 -2.31 -27.04 -14.36
N LYS A 93 -2.27 -27.96 -13.39
CA LYS A 93 -1.91 -27.62 -12.01
C LYS A 93 -0.51 -27.01 -11.90
N ALA A 94 0.45 -27.56 -12.65
CA ALA A 94 1.83 -27.08 -12.63
C ALA A 94 1.93 -25.62 -13.08
N SER A 95 1.17 -25.21 -14.11
CA SER A 95 1.17 -23.82 -14.57
C SER A 95 0.51 -22.88 -13.55
N ILE A 96 -0.60 -23.29 -12.91
CA ILE A 96 -1.21 -22.55 -11.80
C ILE A 96 -0.22 -22.36 -10.66
N THR A 97 0.43 -23.43 -10.22
CA THR A 97 1.41 -23.37 -9.12
C THR A 97 2.56 -22.42 -9.46
N ALA A 98 3.06 -22.43 -10.69
CA ALA A 98 4.11 -21.49 -11.12
C ALA A 98 3.63 -20.03 -11.09
N GLY A 99 2.42 -19.75 -11.56
CA GLY A 99 1.82 -18.40 -11.51
C GLY A 99 1.63 -17.91 -10.07
N VAL A 100 1.20 -18.80 -9.17
CA VAL A 100 1.06 -18.51 -7.73
C VAL A 100 2.41 -18.18 -7.10
N VAL A 101 3.45 -18.97 -7.36
CA VAL A 101 4.80 -18.72 -6.83
C VAL A 101 5.32 -17.35 -7.27
N LEU A 102 5.13 -17.00 -8.54
CA LEU A 102 5.51 -15.68 -9.05
C LEU A 102 4.71 -14.56 -8.37
N SER A 103 3.39 -14.72 -8.23
CA SER A 103 2.54 -13.73 -7.56
C SER A 103 2.94 -13.51 -6.10
N GLN A 104 3.22 -14.59 -5.37
CA GLN A 104 3.70 -14.52 -3.98
C GLN A 104 5.07 -13.82 -3.88
N TRP A 105 5.98 -14.09 -4.81
CA TRP A 105 7.26 -13.39 -4.88
C TRP A 105 7.07 -11.89 -5.12
N PHE A 106 6.21 -11.50 -6.07
CA PHE A 106 5.89 -10.09 -6.31
C PHE A 106 5.22 -9.44 -5.10
N GLY A 107 4.38 -10.16 -4.35
CA GLY A 107 3.82 -9.67 -3.10
C GLY A 107 4.88 -9.37 -2.05
N GLN A 108 5.79 -10.32 -1.81
CA GLN A 108 6.90 -10.11 -0.87
C GLN A 108 7.78 -8.92 -1.30
N GLU A 109 8.03 -8.77 -2.60
CA GLU A 109 8.80 -7.66 -3.13
C GLU A 109 8.05 -6.33 -3.00
N ALA A 110 6.73 -6.31 -3.24
CA ALA A 110 5.88 -5.15 -2.99
C ALA A 110 5.98 -4.75 -1.51
N ARG A 111 5.79 -5.67 -0.56
CA ARG A 111 6.03 -5.41 0.88
C ARG A 111 7.37 -4.73 1.11
N ARG A 112 8.45 -5.31 0.58
CA ARG A 112 9.81 -4.77 0.74
C ARG A 112 9.94 -3.33 0.23
N VAL A 113 9.35 -3.03 -0.92
CA VAL A 113 9.38 -1.70 -1.55
C VAL A 113 8.50 -0.72 -0.78
N TYR A 114 7.26 -1.08 -0.46
CA TYR A 114 6.34 -0.23 0.29
C TYR A 114 6.90 0.08 1.68
N TYR A 115 7.49 -0.89 2.39
CA TYR A 115 8.21 -0.62 3.64
C TYR A 115 9.37 0.35 3.46
N ALA A 116 10.15 0.24 2.37
CA ALA A 116 11.26 1.17 2.11
C ALA A 116 10.80 2.58 1.73
N LEU A 117 9.62 2.71 1.13
CA LEU A 117 9.02 3.99 0.73
C LEU A 117 8.30 4.67 1.90
N ALA A 118 7.60 3.91 2.73
CA ALA A 118 6.95 4.38 3.95
C ALA A 118 7.94 4.69 5.07
N GLU A 119 9.20 4.25 4.92
CA GLU A 119 10.27 4.44 5.91
C GLU A 119 10.51 5.94 6.19
N THR A 120 10.22 6.35 7.43
CA THR A 120 10.60 7.67 7.93
C THR A 120 12.13 7.84 7.89
N PRO A 121 12.66 9.07 7.83
CA PRO A 121 14.09 9.31 7.92
C PRO A 121 14.74 8.61 9.13
N GLU A 122 14.04 8.59 10.27
CA GLU A 122 14.45 7.94 11.50
C GLU A 122 14.54 6.40 11.36
N GLU A 123 13.52 5.76 10.79
CA GLU A 123 13.51 4.31 10.56
C GLU A 123 14.60 3.89 9.57
N ARG A 124 14.86 4.72 8.55
CA ARG A 124 15.93 4.50 7.57
C ARG A 124 17.30 4.51 8.22
N LEU A 125 17.53 5.47 9.12
CA LEU A 125 18.77 5.54 9.89
C LEU A 125 18.95 4.32 10.78
N GLN A 126 17.88 3.84 11.41
CA GLN A 126 17.92 2.64 12.25
C GLN A 126 18.19 1.37 11.45
N ARG A 127 17.55 1.18 10.30
CA ARG A 127 17.83 0.04 9.42
C ARG A 127 19.27 0.05 8.92
N GLN A 128 19.77 1.20 8.48
CA GLN A 128 21.17 1.34 8.06
C GLN A 128 22.15 1.04 9.20
N LEU A 129 21.81 1.42 10.43
CA LEU A 129 22.58 1.11 11.62
C LEU A 129 22.58 -0.39 11.93
N LEU A 130 21.42 -1.06 11.84
CA LEU A 130 21.33 -2.52 12.00
C LEU A 130 22.12 -3.28 10.92
N ASP A 131 21.99 -2.88 9.65
CA ASP A 131 22.76 -3.45 8.54
C ASP A 131 24.28 -3.32 8.78
N LEU A 132 24.71 -2.18 9.31
CA LEU A 132 26.11 -1.94 9.68
C LEU A 132 26.57 -2.88 10.79
N ILE A 133 25.77 -3.04 11.85
CA ILE A 133 26.06 -3.96 12.96
C ILE A 133 26.14 -5.40 12.45
N GLN A 134 25.23 -5.80 11.56
CA GLN A 134 25.21 -7.14 11.00
C GLN A 134 26.43 -7.42 10.12
N ARG A 135 26.84 -6.47 9.29
CA ARG A 135 28.10 -6.55 8.51
C ARG A 135 29.35 -6.65 9.40
N LYS A 136 29.28 -6.18 10.64
CA LYS A 136 30.36 -6.30 11.64
C LYS A 136 30.30 -7.59 12.48
N GLY A 137 29.45 -8.54 12.08
CA GLY A 137 29.31 -9.82 12.78
C GLY A 137 28.28 -9.78 13.91
N GLY A 138 27.27 -8.92 13.78
CA GLY A 138 26.12 -8.85 14.69
C GLY A 138 26.40 -8.15 16.02
N ARG A 139 27.56 -7.51 16.18
CA ARG A 139 27.97 -6.82 17.40
C ARG A 139 28.74 -5.54 17.09
N ILE A 140 28.57 -4.50 17.91
CA ILE A 140 29.31 -3.24 17.78
C ILE A 140 29.50 -2.54 19.13
N THR A 141 30.59 -1.80 19.28
CA THR A 141 30.77 -0.82 20.37
C THR A 141 30.56 0.62 19.88
N VAL A 142 30.27 1.56 20.78
CA VAL A 142 30.12 2.99 20.44
C VAL A 142 31.33 3.51 19.64
N ARG A 143 32.54 3.13 20.06
CA ARG A 143 33.79 3.55 19.40
C ARG A 143 33.96 2.95 18.01
N GLU A 144 33.49 1.72 17.78
CA GLU A 144 33.49 1.09 16.46
C GLU A 144 32.43 1.70 15.54
N LEU A 145 31.27 2.07 16.09
CA LEU A 145 30.24 2.77 15.35
C LEU A 145 30.75 4.12 14.82
N MET A 146 31.34 4.94 15.69
CA MET A 146 31.94 6.23 15.30
C MET A 146 33.06 6.08 14.25
N ARG A 147 33.83 4.99 14.30
CA ARG A 147 34.91 4.71 13.33
C ARG A 147 34.40 4.20 12.00
N SER A 148 33.29 3.48 12.00
CA SER A 148 32.76 2.81 10.81
C SER A 148 31.78 3.70 10.03
N ASN A 149 31.16 4.69 10.66
CA ASN A 149 30.27 5.64 9.99
C ASN A 149 30.59 7.09 10.38
N ARG A 150 30.93 7.91 9.37
CA ARG A 150 31.28 9.33 9.52
C ARG A 150 30.13 10.21 10.00
N GLN A 151 28.89 9.70 9.97
CA GLN A 151 27.70 10.37 10.48
C GLN A 151 27.72 10.52 12.00
N TYR A 152 28.34 9.59 12.72
CA TYR A 152 28.41 9.59 14.19
C TYR A 152 29.77 10.12 14.64
N ARG A 153 29.92 11.46 14.66
CA ARG A 153 31.16 12.12 15.08
C ARG A 153 31.28 12.28 16.59
N ASP A 154 30.14 12.25 17.29
CA ASP A 154 30.06 12.36 18.73
C ASP A 154 29.69 11.02 19.36
N ALA A 155 30.29 10.72 20.50
CA ALA A 155 30.01 9.54 21.30
C ALA A 155 28.60 9.58 21.88
N VAL A 156 28.12 10.77 22.27
CA VAL A 156 26.76 10.94 22.83
C VAL A 156 25.71 10.57 21.79
N GLN A 157 25.80 11.15 20.59
CA GLN A 157 24.88 10.86 19.49
C GLN A 157 24.92 9.38 19.07
N ALA A 158 26.11 8.78 19.03
CA ALA A 158 26.27 7.35 18.72
C ALA A 158 25.60 6.46 19.78
N GLU A 159 25.75 6.81 21.05
CA GLU A 159 25.14 6.09 22.18
C GLU A 159 23.63 6.24 22.19
N GLU A 160 23.08 7.44 21.95
CA GLU A 160 21.64 7.68 21.84
C GLU A 160 20.99 6.82 20.75
N GLN A 161 21.60 6.72 19.57
CA GLN A 161 21.05 5.93 18.47
C GLN A 161 21.12 4.42 18.73
N LEU A 162 22.17 3.95 19.40
CA LEU A 162 22.25 2.56 19.86
C LEU A 162 21.24 2.28 20.97
N GLN A 163 21.00 3.24 21.85
CA GLN A 163 20.00 3.13 22.92
C GLN A 163 18.58 3.07 22.36
N LEU A 164 18.26 3.84 21.31
CA LEU A 164 16.98 3.73 20.59
C LEU A 164 16.74 2.32 20.02
N LEU A 165 17.78 1.66 19.51
CA LEU A 165 17.67 0.27 19.04
C LEU A 165 17.45 -0.72 20.19
N VAL A 166 17.98 -0.43 21.38
CA VAL A 166 17.77 -1.22 22.60
C VAL A 166 16.35 -1.05 23.12
N GLU A 167 15.84 0.18 23.16
CA GLU A 167 14.46 0.48 23.55
C GLU A 167 13.43 -0.19 22.63
N ARG A 168 13.74 -0.28 21.34
CA ARG A 168 12.93 -1.01 20.34
C ARG A 168 13.11 -2.53 20.39
N GLY A 169 13.97 -3.05 21.27
CA GLY A 169 14.20 -4.48 21.44
C GLY A 169 14.96 -5.17 20.30
N LEU A 170 15.56 -4.40 19.38
CA LEU A 170 16.27 -4.91 18.20
C LEU A 170 17.72 -5.30 18.54
N VAL A 171 18.28 -4.68 19.58
CA VAL A 171 19.67 -4.85 20.02
C VAL A 171 19.70 -4.99 21.54
N ARG A 172 20.55 -5.87 22.07
CA ARG A 172 20.79 -6.01 23.50
C ARG A 172 22.13 -5.40 23.89
N VAL A 173 22.22 -4.89 25.12
CA VAL A 173 23.47 -4.39 25.70
C VAL A 173 24.09 -5.47 26.59
N GLU A 174 25.27 -5.93 26.20
CA GLU A 174 26.13 -6.78 27.02
C GLU A 174 27.24 -5.91 27.64
N ARG A 175 27.27 -5.81 28.97
CA ARG A 175 28.36 -5.16 29.68
C ARG A 175 29.52 -6.14 29.83
N ILE A 176 30.61 -5.93 29.09
CA ILE A 176 31.79 -6.77 29.22
C ILE A 176 32.64 -6.22 30.36
N GLY A 177 32.78 -7.06 31.41
CA GLY A 177 33.62 -6.78 32.56
C GLY A 177 35.11 -6.66 32.18
N PRO A 178 35.95 -6.14 33.08
CA PRO A 178 37.38 -6.02 32.83
C PRO A 178 37.98 -7.40 32.50
N LEU A 179 38.63 -7.52 31.34
CA LEU A 179 39.56 -8.63 31.11
C LEU A 179 40.60 -8.61 32.23
N CYS A 180 41.11 -9.79 32.60
CA CYS A 180 41.95 -10.07 33.78
C CYS A 180 43.25 -9.23 33.91
N GLN A 181 43.47 -8.24 33.04
CA GLN A 181 44.52 -7.25 33.05
C GLN A 181 43.93 -5.83 32.81
N GLY A 182 43.30 -5.23 33.83
CA GLY A 182 43.19 -3.76 33.97
C GLY A 182 42.45 -2.95 32.89
N GLY A 183 41.49 -3.52 32.15
CA GLY A 183 40.71 -2.78 31.16
C GLY A 183 39.51 -2.00 31.74
N ARG A 184 39.20 -0.80 31.22
CA ARG A 184 37.95 -0.08 31.53
C ARG A 184 36.76 -0.89 30.97
N PRO A 185 35.68 -1.12 31.76
CA PRO A 185 34.49 -1.79 31.25
C PRO A 185 33.93 -1.05 30.03
N TYR A 186 33.41 -1.80 29.06
CA TYR A 186 32.79 -1.25 27.86
C TYR A 186 31.48 -1.98 27.54
N SER A 187 30.56 -1.25 26.90
CA SER A 187 29.27 -1.77 26.47
C SER A 187 29.39 -2.32 25.05
N LEU A 188 28.95 -3.57 24.86
CA LEU A 188 28.83 -4.22 23.56
C LEU A 188 27.35 -4.34 23.20
N PHE A 189 26.99 -3.88 22.00
CA PHE A 189 25.64 -3.92 21.49
C PHE A 189 25.53 -5.09 20.51
N VAL A 190 24.61 -6.03 20.75
CA VAL A 190 24.46 -7.29 19.98
C VAL A 190 23.05 -7.38 19.40
N ILE A 191 22.90 -7.75 18.13
CA ILE A 191 21.58 -7.94 17.51
C ILE A 191 20.83 -9.07 18.24
N ALA A 192 19.58 -8.83 18.61
CA ALA A 192 18.74 -9.85 19.24
C ALA A 192 18.45 -10.97 18.22
N SER A 193 18.79 -12.21 18.54
CA SER A 193 18.39 -13.39 17.77
C SER A 193 16.97 -13.80 18.16
N ALA A 194 16.18 -14.29 17.20
CA ALA A 194 14.84 -14.83 17.45
C ALA A 194 14.82 -15.97 18.49
N ALA A 195 15.97 -16.62 18.76
CA ALA A 195 16.10 -17.65 19.79
C ALA A 195 16.10 -17.10 21.23
N ASP A 196 16.30 -15.80 21.42
CA ASP A 196 16.47 -15.16 22.74
C ASP A 196 15.19 -14.47 23.26
N ALA A 197 14.10 -14.47 22.48
CA ALA A 197 12.84 -13.79 22.83
C ALA A 197 12.07 -14.41 24.01
N ASN A 198 12.55 -15.52 24.58
CA ASN A 198 11.86 -16.22 25.67
C ASN A 198 12.39 -15.89 27.08
N SER A 199 13.11 -14.79 27.25
CA SER A 199 13.57 -14.36 28.58
C SER A 199 13.70 -12.86 28.69
N ALA A 200 12.61 -12.18 29.05
CA ALA A 200 12.72 -10.99 29.87
C ALA A 200 11.66 -10.98 30.98
N PRO A 201 12.01 -10.51 32.20
CA PRO A 201 11.29 -10.78 33.44
C PRO A 201 10.36 -9.64 33.84
N HIS A 202 9.42 -9.96 34.73
CA HIS A 202 8.49 -9.05 35.41
C HIS A 202 9.15 -7.79 36.00
N HIS A 203 8.54 -6.63 35.77
CA HIS A 203 8.71 -5.45 36.63
C HIS A 203 7.48 -5.32 37.54
N PRO A 204 7.64 -5.10 38.86
CA PRO A 204 6.52 -4.90 39.77
C PRO A 204 5.98 -3.47 39.72
N SER A 205 4.68 -3.41 39.98
CA SER A 205 3.83 -2.24 40.27
C SER A 205 4.38 -1.35 41.39
N ASN A 206 4.17 -0.04 41.30
CA ASN A 206 3.73 0.70 42.47
C ASN A 206 2.84 1.90 42.14
N ALA A 207 1.84 2.08 43.00
CA ALA A 207 0.87 3.15 43.04
C ALA A 207 1.24 4.21 44.11
N ALA A 208 0.52 5.33 44.04
CA ALA A 208 0.17 6.30 45.09
C ALA A 208 1.12 7.49 45.39
N ALA A 209 0.61 8.70 45.11
CA ALA A 209 0.34 9.83 46.03
C ALA A 209 0.34 11.14 45.19
N ALA A 210 -0.76 11.85 44.93
CA ALA A 210 -1.71 12.57 45.80
C ALA A 210 -1.26 13.98 46.25
N HIS A 211 -2.20 14.93 46.11
CA HIS A 211 -2.31 16.33 46.57
C HIS A 211 -1.83 17.43 45.60
N ALA A 212 -2.73 18.22 44.96
CA ALA A 212 -3.67 19.26 45.47
C ALA A 212 -2.91 20.59 45.71
N GLU A 213 -3.36 21.81 45.39
CA GLU A 213 -4.68 22.49 45.30
C GLU A 213 -4.57 23.61 44.22
N GLY A 214 -5.65 24.00 43.52
CA GLY A 214 -6.49 25.17 43.87
C GLY A 214 -6.01 26.43 43.12
N THR A 215 -6.81 27.34 42.56
CA THR A 215 -8.16 27.78 42.89
C THR A 215 -8.59 28.84 41.84
N SER A 216 -9.84 28.71 41.35
CA SER A 216 -10.84 29.74 40.98
C SER A 216 -10.47 30.90 40.03
N ALA A 217 -11.20 31.10 38.93
CA ALA A 217 -12.48 31.85 38.78
C ALA A 217 -12.23 32.93 37.70
N SER A 218 -13.14 33.50 36.91
CA SER A 218 -14.58 33.49 36.73
C SER A 218 -14.86 34.41 35.50
N GLY A 219 -16.01 34.21 34.82
CA GLY A 219 -16.63 35.16 33.88
C GLY A 219 -16.42 34.80 32.41
N ALA A 220 -17.40 34.30 31.64
CA ALA A 220 -18.65 34.93 31.17
C ALA A 220 -18.35 36.26 30.43
N MET A 221 -18.86 36.60 29.24
CA MET A 221 -19.84 36.03 28.30
C MET A 221 -19.93 37.08 27.16
N ASP A 222 -20.20 36.65 25.92
CA ASP A 222 -20.82 37.43 24.82
C ASP A 222 -20.07 38.68 24.25
N THR A 223 -20.17 39.14 23.01
CA THR A 223 -20.93 38.82 21.78
C THR A 223 -20.38 39.67 20.62
N VAL A 224 -20.56 39.18 19.37
CA VAL A 224 -20.95 39.92 18.14
C VAL A 224 -19.95 40.86 17.40
N SER A 225 -19.66 40.43 16.16
CA SER A 225 -19.46 41.06 14.82
C SER A 225 -19.86 42.54 14.57
N PRO A 226 -19.86 43.07 13.32
CA PRO A 226 -18.88 43.09 12.21
C PRO A 226 -18.72 44.53 11.60
N SER A 227 -17.74 44.73 10.71
CA SER A 227 -17.74 45.80 9.67
C SER A 227 -16.54 45.55 8.75
N GLU A 228 -16.51 45.88 7.46
CA GLU A 228 -17.42 46.46 6.48
C GLU A 228 -16.72 46.32 5.12
N SER A 229 -17.51 46.21 4.04
CA SER A 229 -17.32 46.92 2.75
C SER A 229 -15.97 46.75 2.02
N THR A 230 -15.92 46.46 0.73
CA THR A 230 -16.53 47.34 -0.28
C THR A 230 -16.75 46.60 -1.58
N ALA A 231 -17.97 46.73 -2.08
CA ALA A 231 -18.35 46.50 -3.44
C ALA A 231 -17.63 47.49 -4.36
N ALA A 232 -16.72 46.98 -5.19
CA ALA A 232 -16.29 47.62 -6.41
C ALA A 232 -15.83 46.51 -7.35
N ASP A 233 -16.75 46.08 -8.23
CA ASP A 233 -16.50 45.73 -9.63
C ASP A 233 -17.60 44.80 -10.15
N ALA A 234 -18.69 45.45 -10.56
CA ALA A 234 -19.72 44.82 -11.36
C ALA A 234 -20.12 45.80 -12.47
N PHE A 235 -19.35 45.82 -13.56
CA PHE A 235 -19.86 45.94 -14.93
C PHE A 235 -18.71 45.92 -15.96
N LEU A 236 -18.44 44.76 -16.57
CA LEU A 236 -18.06 44.53 -17.98
C LEU A 236 -17.46 43.12 -18.13
N GLU A 237 -18.31 42.11 -18.29
CA GLU A 237 -18.02 41.01 -19.22
C GLU A 237 -19.32 40.20 -19.38
N SER A 238 -20.00 40.38 -20.51
CA SER A 238 -21.02 39.44 -20.99
C SER A 238 -20.31 38.17 -21.51
N ALA A 239 -19.63 37.46 -20.62
CA ALA A 239 -19.20 36.09 -20.84
C ALA A 239 -20.37 35.20 -20.41
N SER A 240 -20.75 34.25 -21.25
CA SER A 240 -21.63 33.15 -20.88
C SER A 240 -21.23 32.66 -19.49
N ARG A 241 -22.08 32.88 -18.47
CA ARG A 241 -21.81 32.37 -17.12
C ARG A 241 -21.86 30.86 -17.22
N GLU A 242 -20.70 30.25 -17.45
CA GLU A 242 -20.53 28.82 -17.24
C GLU A 242 -20.92 28.56 -15.79
N VAL A 243 -22.03 27.85 -15.62
CA VAL A 243 -22.51 27.44 -14.30
C VAL A 243 -21.38 26.61 -13.68
N PRO A 244 -20.92 26.93 -12.45
CA PRO A 244 -19.85 26.16 -11.81
C PRO A 244 -20.18 24.67 -11.83
N ILE A 245 -19.19 23.82 -12.07
CA ILE A 245 -19.36 22.36 -12.20
C ILE A 245 -20.13 21.79 -11.00
N GLN A 246 -19.88 22.31 -9.81
CA GLN A 246 -20.54 21.90 -8.58
C GLN A 246 -22.06 22.17 -8.59
N GLU A 247 -22.51 23.23 -9.26
CA GLU A 247 -23.93 23.55 -9.41
C GLU A 247 -24.59 22.70 -10.51
N GLN A 248 -23.86 22.33 -11.56
CA GLN A 248 -24.33 21.37 -12.57
C GLN A 248 -24.49 19.96 -11.98
N VAL A 249 -23.50 19.52 -11.20
CA VAL A 249 -23.49 18.20 -10.55
C VAL A 249 -24.65 18.07 -9.58
N ARG A 250 -25.09 19.14 -8.90
CA ARG A 250 -26.26 19.09 -8.00
C ARG A 250 -27.55 18.60 -8.69
N ALA A 251 -27.68 18.82 -9.99
CA ALA A 251 -28.82 18.36 -10.77
C ALA A 251 -28.72 16.87 -11.16
N TRP A 252 -27.58 16.21 -10.94
CA TRP A 252 -27.39 14.81 -11.31
C TRP A 252 -28.08 13.84 -10.32
N PRO A 253 -28.47 12.65 -10.82
CA PRO A 253 -28.85 11.51 -9.99
C PRO A 253 -27.84 11.24 -8.86
N ALA A 254 -28.32 10.76 -7.71
CA ALA A 254 -27.51 10.64 -6.49
C ALA A 254 -26.31 9.70 -6.64
N ASP A 255 -26.47 8.64 -7.43
CA ASP A 255 -25.42 7.69 -7.82
C ASP A 255 -24.34 8.34 -8.68
N GLN A 256 -24.72 9.19 -9.65
CA GLN A 256 -23.76 9.92 -10.48
C GLN A 256 -23.03 11.02 -9.70
N ARG A 257 -23.71 11.70 -8.76
CA ARG A 257 -23.07 12.65 -7.84
C ARG A 257 -22.06 11.98 -6.94
N LEU A 258 -22.42 10.83 -6.36
CA LEU A 258 -21.50 10.05 -5.53
C LEU A 258 -20.28 9.59 -6.34
N ALA A 259 -20.49 9.05 -7.54
CA ALA A 259 -19.40 8.63 -8.41
C ALA A 259 -18.48 9.80 -8.83
N TRP A 260 -19.04 10.99 -9.04
CA TRP A 260 -18.26 12.21 -9.29
C TRP A 260 -17.44 12.63 -8.06
N GLU A 261 -18.04 12.66 -6.88
CA GLU A 261 -17.35 13.01 -5.62
C GLU A 261 -16.22 12.03 -5.31
N GLU A 262 -16.46 10.72 -5.44
CA GLU A 262 -15.46 9.67 -5.22
C GLU A 262 -14.28 9.80 -6.20
N ARG A 263 -14.55 10.02 -7.48
CA ARG A 263 -13.49 10.19 -8.50
C ARG A 263 -12.69 11.47 -8.30
N ALA A 264 -13.35 12.57 -7.95
CA ALA A 264 -12.68 13.82 -7.63
C ALA A 264 -11.78 13.67 -6.39
N ALA A 265 -12.25 12.97 -5.35
CA ALA A 265 -11.44 12.69 -4.16
C ALA A 265 -10.23 11.80 -4.49
N ILE A 266 -10.41 10.74 -5.27
CA ILE A 266 -9.29 9.88 -5.71
C ILE A 266 -8.24 10.69 -6.50
N MET A 267 -8.66 11.56 -7.41
CA MET A 267 -7.73 12.37 -8.21
C MET A 267 -7.02 13.46 -7.40
N GLU A 268 -7.65 13.96 -6.35
CA GLU A 268 -7.06 14.91 -5.40
C GLU A 268 -6.03 14.22 -4.48
N ASP A 269 -6.45 13.14 -3.82
CA ASP A 269 -5.66 12.47 -2.79
C ASP A 269 -4.56 11.57 -3.38
N ASP A 270 -4.88 10.75 -4.39
CA ASP A 270 -3.91 9.84 -5.02
C ASP A 270 -3.19 10.47 -6.22
N GLY A 271 -3.88 11.39 -6.92
CA GLY A 271 -3.35 12.06 -8.12
C GLY A 271 -2.59 13.35 -7.83
N GLY A 272 -2.72 13.91 -6.62
CA GLY A 272 -2.09 15.18 -6.22
C GLY A 272 -2.58 16.40 -7.01
N LEU A 273 -3.74 16.30 -7.66
CA LEU A 273 -4.32 17.40 -8.42
C LEU A 273 -5.02 18.40 -7.50
N PRO A 274 -4.94 19.70 -7.79
CA PRO A 274 -5.79 20.68 -7.12
C PRO A 274 -7.27 20.30 -7.29
N ARG A 275 -8.07 20.47 -6.22
CA ARG A 275 -9.50 20.11 -6.18
C ARG A 275 -10.28 20.51 -7.44
N ALA A 276 -10.07 21.73 -7.92
CA ALA A 276 -10.77 22.25 -9.10
C ALA A 276 -10.44 21.47 -10.40
N ASP A 277 -9.20 20.99 -10.55
CA ASP A 277 -8.79 20.20 -11.71
C ASP A 277 -9.29 18.75 -11.60
N ALA A 278 -9.27 18.19 -10.38
CA ALA A 278 -9.83 16.87 -10.08
C ALA A 278 -11.34 16.81 -10.35
N GLU A 279 -12.09 17.83 -9.90
CA GLU A 279 -13.52 17.96 -10.12
C GLU A 279 -13.89 18.10 -11.61
N ARG A 280 -13.07 18.82 -12.39
CA ARG A 280 -13.26 18.96 -13.84
C ARG A 280 -13.06 17.63 -14.57
N LEU A 281 -11.98 16.91 -14.26
CA LEU A 281 -11.70 15.62 -14.88
C LEU A 281 -12.70 14.54 -14.49
N ALA A 282 -13.14 14.53 -13.23
CA ALA A 282 -14.21 13.65 -12.76
C ALA A 282 -15.53 13.92 -13.52
N TRP A 283 -15.85 15.20 -13.75
CA TRP A 283 -17.03 15.59 -14.52
C TRP A 283 -16.97 15.08 -15.96
N GLU A 284 -15.84 15.29 -16.65
CA GLU A 284 -15.64 14.81 -18.02
C GLU A 284 -15.78 13.27 -18.13
N GLN A 285 -15.29 12.54 -17.13
CA GLN A 285 -15.40 11.09 -17.10
C GLN A 285 -16.85 10.62 -16.92
N ILE A 286 -17.61 11.25 -16.02
CA ILE A 286 -19.02 10.89 -15.79
C ILE A 286 -19.88 11.23 -17.01
N VAL A 287 -19.69 12.40 -17.62
CA VAL A 287 -20.43 12.80 -18.83
C VAL A 287 -20.14 11.86 -20.01
N LYS A 288 -18.89 11.37 -20.13
CA LYS A 288 -18.52 10.39 -21.16
C LYS A 288 -19.12 9.00 -20.91
N GLU A 289 -19.31 8.63 -19.65
CA GLU A 289 -19.87 7.34 -19.23
C GLU A 289 -21.39 7.30 -19.32
N PHE A 290 -22.07 8.44 -19.09
CA PHE A 290 -23.52 8.58 -19.11
C PHE A 290 -23.99 9.70 -20.07
N PRO A 291 -23.81 9.53 -21.40
CA PRO A 291 -24.09 10.60 -22.36
C PRO A 291 -25.58 10.96 -22.53
N GLU A 292 -26.53 10.13 -22.08
CA GLU A 292 -27.97 10.34 -22.32
C GLU A 292 -28.80 10.77 -21.09
N ASP A 293 -28.24 10.77 -19.88
CA ASP A 293 -29.05 10.94 -18.64
C ASP A 293 -28.82 12.26 -17.90
N THR A 294 -27.85 13.08 -18.33
CA THR A 294 -27.57 14.39 -17.70
C THR A 294 -28.58 15.49 -18.07
N SER A 295 -29.61 15.15 -18.87
CA SER A 295 -30.63 16.09 -19.37
C SER A 295 -32.05 15.77 -18.90
N ARG A 296 -32.25 14.73 -18.07
CA ARG A 296 -33.59 14.25 -17.74
C ARG A 296 -34.18 14.98 -16.53
N GLU A 297 -34.71 16.17 -16.78
CA GLU A 297 -35.89 16.62 -16.04
C GLU A 297 -37.03 15.65 -16.40
N ASP A 298 -37.50 14.85 -15.45
CA ASP A 298 -38.93 14.57 -15.29
C ASP A 298 -39.15 13.74 -14.03
N GLY A 299 -39.90 14.34 -13.10
CA GLY A 299 -40.58 13.59 -12.07
C GLY A 299 -41.68 12.76 -12.70
N ASP A 300 -41.63 11.45 -12.53
CA ASP A 300 -42.81 10.61 -12.65
C ASP A 300 -42.82 9.62 -11.49
N VAL A 301 -43.83 9.79 -10.63
CA VAL A 301 -44.08 9.00 -9.44
C VAL A 301 -44.79 7.72 -9.90
N PRO A 302 -44.24 6.51 -9.70
CA PRO A 302 -44.98 5.30 -10.01
C PRO A 302 -46.10 5.12 -8.97
N GLY A 303 -47.34 5.10 -9.45
CA GLY A 303 -48.51 4.77 -8.65
C GLY A 303 -48.36 3.44 -7.91
N LEU A 304 -48.58 3.49 -6.61
CA LEU A 304 -48.89 2.34 -5.75
C LEU A 304 -50.31 1.81 -6.09
N PRO A 305 -50.58 0.52 -5.79
CA PRO A 305 -51.52 -0.35 -6.53
C PRO A 305 -53.00 0.04 -6.50
#